data_AF-A0A395NW75-F1
#
_entry.id   AF-A0A395NW75-F1
#
_cell.length_a   1.000
_cell.length_b   1.000
_cell.length_c   1.000
_cell.angle_alpha   90.00
_cell.angle_beta   90.00
_cell.angle_gamma   90.00
#
_symmetry.space_group_name_H-M   'P 1'
#
loop_
_entity.id
_entity.type
_entity.pdbx_description
1 polymer ?
#
loop_
_entity_poly.entity_id
_entity_poly.type
_entity_poly.pdbx_seq_one_letter_code
_entity_poly.pdbx_strand_id
1 'polypeptide(L)'
;MQNRSANFSSPEWLTIPFQQKHKICYDRLIDILLSFTKVMRLPSMNQRGVTLRNSIHRIHDLSTARKADIEERAMALLAQLQSWWLEFREEHYGIMALGPKCPSTPEAADIAVASVSTLLPLSGPWMVANSETLAASMVSIYSASHIILHTILFIISLSRPPNVMGLEGQSAVDTHQAAISAYATSVFDASLYLDMINPFCGDAVRASFSINIVSQFALEDSQRDEARQLLNRWNVWSRGSPHFSEST
;
A
#
# COMPACT_ATOMS: atom_id res chain seq x y z
N MET A 1 -16.74 26.31 4.65
CA MET A 1 -17.18 25.13 3.89
C MET A 1 -16.84 23.86 4.66
N GLN A 2 -17.87 23.13 5.09
CA GLN A 2 -17.78 21.94 5.94
C GLN A 2 -17.66 20.71 5.04
N ASN A 3 -16.53 20.00 5.11
CA ASN A 3 -16.39 18.65 4.58
C ASN A 3 -16.96 17.70 5.65
N ARG A 4 -18.30 17.72 5.81
CA ARG A 4 -19.02 16.65 6.52
C ARG A 4 -18.76 15.37 5.72
N SER A 5 -18.47 14.27 6.42
CA SER A 5 -18.42 12.90 5.89
C SER A 5 -19.32 12.78 4.67
N ALA A 6 -18.71 12.65 3.49
CA ALA A 6 -19.42 12.70 2.23
C ALA A 6 -20.59 11.70 2.28
N ASN A 7 -21.80 12.12 1.90
CA ASN A 7 -22.97 11.25 1.76
C ASN A 7 -22.72 10.02 0.84
N PHE A 8 -21.57 9.97 0.17
CA PHE A 8 -21.04 8.83 -0.57
C PHE A 8 -20.46 7.70 0.31
N SER A 9 -20.31 7.93 1.62
CA SER A 9 -19.84 6.92 2.58
C SER A 9 -20.98 6.13 3.23
N SER A 10 -22.23 6.35 2.77
CA SER A 10 -23.39 5.58 3.21
C SER A 10 -23.42 4.21 2.47
N PRO A 11 -23.77 3.11 3.16
CA PRO A 11 -23.82 1.79 2.56
C PRO A 11 -24.83 1.70 1.40
N GLU A 12 -25.80 2.62 1.31
CA GLU A 12 -26.77 2.67 0.21
C GLU A 12 -26.14 3.01 -1.15
N TRP A 13 -25.05 3.78 -1.20
CA TRP A 13 -24.29 4.02 -2.46
C TRP A 13 -23.45 2.82 -2.89
N LEU A 14 -23.17 1.88 -1.99
CA LEU A 14 -22.44 0.64 -2.26
C LEU A 14 -23.36 -0.50 -2.69
N THR A 15 -24.69 -0.35 -2.66
CA THR A 15 -25.59 -1.51 -2.69
C THR A 15 -26.52 -1.63 -3.88
N ILE A 16 -26.79 -0.62 -4.72
CA ILE A 16 -27.92 -0.76 -5.67
C ILE A 16 -27.54 -0.97 -7.16
N PRO A 17 -26.48 -0.37 -7.76
CA PRO A 17 -26.04 -0.78 -9.10
C PRO A 17 -24.88 -1.79 -9.10
N PHE A 18 -24.19 -1.98 -7.97
CA PHE A 18 -22.96 -2.79 -7.91
C PHE A 18 -23.14 -4.18 -7.30
N GLN A 19 -24.31 -4.50 -6.72
CA GLN A 19 -24.59 -5.86 -6.21
C GLN A 19 -24.54 -6.95 -7.30
N GLN A 20 -24.75 -6.57 -8.57
CA GLN A 20 -24.71 -7.49 -9.71
C GLN A 20 -23.35 -7.51 -10.43
N LYS A 21 -22.41 -6.61 -10.08
CA LYS A 21 -21.12 -6.54 -10.75
C LYS A 21 -20.06 -7.26 -9.91
N HIS A 22 -19.46 -8.30 -10.47
CA HIS A 22 -18.33 -8.98 -9.87
C HIS A 22 -17.22 -7.95 -9.55
N LYS A 23 -16.83 -7.84 -8.28
CA LYS A 23 -15.76 -6.94 -7.84
C LYS A 23 -14.43 -7.45 -8.39
N ILE A 24 -13.73 -6.63 -9.16
CA ILE A 24 -12.41 -6.99 -9.65
C ILE A 24 -11.39 -6.95 -8.49
N CYS A 25 -10.22 -7.57 -8.68
CA CYS A 25 -9.16 -7.62 -7.67
C CYS A 25 -8.79 -6.21 -7.13
N TYR A 26 -8.77 -5.21 -8.02
CA TYR A 26 -8.55 -3.82 -7.66
C TYR A 26 -9.59 -3.28 -6.66
N ASP A 27 -10.88 -3.51 -6.89
CA ASP A 27 -11.96 -3.02 -6.01
C ASP A 27 -11.84 -3.61 -4.61
N ARG A 28 -11.52 -4.91 -4.52
CA ARG A 28 -11.28 -5.61 -3.24
C ARG A 28 -10.12 -5.00 -2.47
N LEU A 29 -9.01 -4.65 -3.15
CA LEU A 29 -7.86 -4.00 -2.52
C LEU A 29 -8.23 -2.62 -1.96
N ILE A 30 -8.98 -1.83 -2.74
CA ILE A 30 -9.44 -0.51 -2.30
C ILE A 30 -10.40 -0.64 -1.11
N ASP A 31 -11.31 -1.62 -1.09
CA ASP A 31 -12.19 -1.86 0.05
C ASP A 31 -11.39 -2.15 1.34
N ILE A 32 -10.35 -2.98 1.25
CA ILE A 32 -9.44 -3.26 2.36
C ILE A 32 -8.80 -1.95 2.84
N LEU A 33 -8.21 -1.16 1.93
CA LEU A 33 -7.57 0.10 2.26
C LEU A 33 -8.54 1.09 2.95
N LEU A 34 -9.75 1.27 2.40
CA LEU A 34 -10.75 2.18 2.96
C LEU A 34 -11.26 1.71 4.33
N SER A 35 -11.23 0.40 4.59
CA SER A 35 -11.63 -0.16 5.88
C SER A 35 -10.68 0.22 7.02
N PHE A 36 -9.41 0.58 6.73
CA PHE A 36 -8.38 0.84 7.75
C PHE A 36 -8.84 1.87 8.78
N THR A 37 -9.39 2.99 8.30
CA THR A 37 -9.80 4.11 9.16
C THR A 37 -10.93 3.71 10.12
N LYS A 38 -11.87 2.88 9.63
CA LYS A 38 -13.01 2.37 10.40
C LYS A 38 -12.62 1.27 11.37
N VAL A 39 -11.76 0.35 10.93
CA VAL A 39 -11.35 -0.84 11.67
C VAL A 39 -10.38 -0.47 12.78
N MET A 40 -9.32 0.28 12.46
CA MET A 40 -8.21 0.55 13.40
C MET A 40 -8.58 1.53 14.52
N ARG A 41 -9.60 2.38 14.32
CA ARG A 41 -10.04 3.40 15.30
C ARG A 41 -8.86 4.18 15.88
N LEU A 42 -7.99 4.66 14.99
CA LEU A 42 -6.77 5.37 15.37
C LEU A 42 -7.08 6.63 16.17
N PRO A 43 -6.22 7.00 17.14
CA PRO A 43 -6.48 8.15 18.00
C PRO A 43 -6.52 9.44 17.17
N SER A 44 -7.49 10.30 17.50
CA SER A 44 -7.66 11.63 16.90
C SER A 44 -7.93 11.66 15.39
N MET A 45 -8.16 10.52 14.74
CA MET A 45 -8.32 10.46 13.27
C MET A 45 -9.59 11.16 12.76
N ASN A 46 -10.60 11.34 13.62
CA ASN A 46 -11.82 12.07 13.31
C ASN A 46 -11.70 13.59 13.54
N GLN A 47 -10.54 14.09 13.98
CA GLN A 47 -10.32 15.51 14.26
C GLN A 47 -9.81 16.24 13.01
N ARG A 48 -10.25 17.49 12.82
CA ARG A 48 -9.90 18.29 11.66
C ARG A 48 -8.40 18.60 11.62
N GLY A 49 -7.75 18.33 10.48
CA GLY A 49 -6.34 18.64 10.25
C GLY A 49 -5.35 17.60 10.82
N VAL A 50 -5.85 16.50 11.41
CA VAL A 50 -4.99 15.40 11.85
C VAL A 50 -4.60 14.52 10.66
N THR A 51 -3.29 14.27 10.51
CA THR A 51 -2.75 13.38 9.48
C THR A 51 -2.67 11.94 9.99
N LEU A 52 -2.71 10.97 9.07
CA LEU A 52 -2.54 9.55 9.39
C LEU A 52 -1.26 9.30 10.21
N ARG A 53 -0.15 9.92 9.79
CA ARG A 53 1.13 9.85 10.50
C ARG A 53 1.04 10.32 11.95
N ASN A 54 0.39 11.45 12.20
CA ASN A 54 0.21 11.98 13.56
C ASN A 54 -0.66 11.07 14.42
N SER A 55 -1.74 10.51 13.84
CA SER A 55 -2.57 9.52 14.52
C SER A 55 -1.82 8.23 14.86
N ILE A 56 -0.95 7.74 13.96
CA ILE A 56 -0.14 6.54 14.19
C ILE A 56 0.91 6.79 15.29
N HIS A 57 1.60 7.92 15.30
CA HIS A 57 2.57 8.22 16.36
C HIS A 57 1.93 8.30 17.76
N ARG A 58 0.69 8.78 17.86
CA ARG A 58 -0.06 8.85 19.13
C ARG A 58 -0.47 7.47 19.69
N ILE A 59 -0.29 6.38 18.94
CA ILE A 59 -0.52 5.02 19.46
C ILE A 59 0.41 4.73 20.64
N HIS A 60 1.62 5.29 20.63
CA HIS A 60 2.57 5.15 21.73
C HIS A 60 2.00 5.61 23.09
N ASP A 61 1.12 6.61 23.10
CA ASP A 61 0.59 7.19 24.34
C ASP A 61 -0.67 6.45 24.86
N LEU A 62 -1.13 5.43 24.13
CA LEU A 62 -2.31 4.67 24.50
C LEU A 62 -2.02 3.64 25.60
N SER A 63 -3.06 3.25 26.33
CA SER A 63 -2.99 2.17 27.30
C SER A 63 -2.66 0.83 26.64
N THR A 64 -2.06 -0.09 27.39
CA THR A 64 -1.71 -1.44 26.90
C THR A 64 -2.91 -2.19 26.31
N ALA A 65 -4.09 -2.08 26.94
CA ALA A 65 -5.32 -2.69 26.45
C ALA A 65 -5.75 -2.12 25.08
N ARG A 66 -5.60 -0.80 24.87
CA ARG A 66 -5.90 -0.18 23.57
C ARG A 66 -4.87 -0.54 22.51
N LYS A 67 -3.58 -0.65 22.88
CA LYS A 67 -2.53 -1.12 21.96
C LYS A 67 -2.80 -2.55 21.50
N ALA A 68 -3.18 -3.45 22.41
CA ALA A 68 -3.53 -4.84 22.07
C ALA A 68 -4.74 -4.94 21.12
N ASP A 69 -5.81 -4.16 21.35
CA ASP A 69 -6.98 -4.11 20.44
C ASP A 69 -6.59 -3.61 19.04
N ILE A 70 -5.70 -2.61 18.95
CA ILE A 70 -5.20 -2.10 17.66
C ILE A 70 -4.31 -3.14 16.97
N GLU A 71 -3.46 -3.85 17.72
CA GLU A 71 -2.59 -4.90 17.20
C GLU A 71 -3.39 -6.06 16.59
N GLU A 72 -4.39 -6.57 17.31
CA GLU A 72 -5.27 -7.64 16.81
C GLU A 72 -5.94 -7.24 15.49
N ARG A 73 -6.44 -6.01 15.42
CA ARG A 73 -7.07 -5.45 14.21
C ARG A 73 -6.08 -5.27 13.07
N ALA A 74 -4.86 -4.82 13.35
CA ALA A 74 -3.80 -4.69 12.35
C ALA A 74 -3.43 -6.05 11.77
N MET A 75 -3.30 -7.08 12.62
CA MET A 75 -3.03 -8.45 12.19
C MET A 75 -4.17 -9.03 11.34
N ALA A 76 -5.42 -8.76 11.70
CA ALA A 76 -6.58 -9.17 10.89
C ALA A 76 -6.60 -8.51 9.50
N LEU A 77 -6.19 -7.24 9.40
CA LEU A 77 -6.06 -6.55 8.11
C LEU A 77 -4.87 -7.06 7.29
N LEU A 78 -3.74 -7.40 7.93
CA LEU A 78 -2.62 -8.06 7.26
C LEU A 78 -3.05 -9.40 6.66
N ALA A 79 -3.80 -10.21 7.40
CA ALA A 79 -4.32 -11.48 6.89
C ALA A 79 -5.25 -11.28 5.67
N GLN A 80 -6.09 -10.23 5.67
CA GLN A 80 -6.92 -9.90 4.51
C GLN A 80 -6.08 -9.48 3.29
N LEU A 81 -5.03 -8.68 3.49
CA LEU A 81 -4.11 -8.34 2.41
C LEU A 81 -3.36 -9.57 1.89
N GLN A 82 -2.94 -10.48 2.76
CA GLN A 82 -2.31 -11.74 2.36
C GLN A 82 -3.25 -12.62 1.55
N SER A 83 -4.51 -12.77 1.97
CA SER A 83 -5.55 -13.48 1.20
C SER A 83 -5.72 -12.85 -0.18
N TRP A 84 -5.86 -11.52 -0.21
CA TRP A 84 -5.95 -10.77 -1.47
C TRP A 84 -4.72 -10.99 -2.37
N TRP A 85 -3.52 -11.05 -1.81
CA TRP A 85 -2.29 -11.28 -2.57
C TRP A 85 -2.27 -12.66 -3.24
N LEU A 86 -2.73 -13.70 -2.52
CA LEU A 86 -2.84 -15.03 -3.09
C LEU A 86 -3.81 -15.05 -4.27
N GLU A 87 -5.00 -14.48 -4.10
CA GLU A 87 -6.00 -14.34 -5.16
C GLU A 87 -5.46 -13.54 -6.36
N PHE A 88 -4.80 -12.41 -6.09
CA PHE A 88 -4.16 -11.58 -7.11
C PHE A 88 -3.13 -12.38 -7.92
N ARG A 89 -2.27 -13.15 -7.25
CA ARG A 89 -1.26 -13.99 -7.91
C ARG A 89 -1.88 -15.09 -8.75
N GLU A 90 -2.94 -15.73 -8.29
CA GLU A 90 -3.65 -16.76 -9.04
C GLU A 90 -4.28 -16.17 -10.32
N GLU A 91 -4.94 -15.01 -10.21
CA GLU A 91 -5.54 -14.31 -11.35
C GLU A 91 -4.50 -13.86 -12.38
N HIS A 92 -3.26 -13.56 -11.95
CA HIS A 92 -2.18 -13.05 -12.81
C HIS A 92 -1.11 -14.10 -13.16
N TYR A 93 -1.29 -15.36 -12.75
CA TYR A 93 -0.32 -16.45 -12.97
C TYR A 93 -0.06 -16.72 -14.47
N GLY A 94 -1.06 -16.50 -15.32
CA GLY A 94 -0.96 -16.64 -16.78
C GLY A 94 0.02 -15.65 -17.44
N ILE A 95 0.29 -14.51 -16.80
CA ILE A 95 1.26 -13.49 -17.28
C ILE A 95 2.68 -13.82 -16.77
N MET A 96 2.80 -14.36 -15.55
CA MET A 96 4.09 -14.73 -14.93
C MET A 96 4.76 -15.94 -15.60
N ALA A 97 3.99 -16.85 -16.20
CA ALA A 97 4.51 -18.05 -16.86
C ALA A 97 5.30 -17.80 -18.17
N LEU A 98 5.32 -16.56 -18.67
CA LEU A 98 6.09 -16.13 -19.85
C LEU A 98 7.48 -15.54 -19.50
N GLY A 99 7.82 -15.41 -18.21
CA GLY A 99 9.14 -15.00 -17.75
C GLY A 99 10.19 -16.13 -17.79
N PRO A 100 11.51 -15.82 -17.83
CA PRO A 100 12.54 -16.85 -17.81
C PRO A 100 12.45 -17.62 -16.48
N LYS A 101 12.23 -18.94 -16.58
CA LYS A 101 12.16 -19.85 -15.43
C LYS A 101 13.45 -19.79 -14.59
N CYS A 102 13.33 -19.40 -13.32
CA CYS A 102 14.29 -19.80 -12.29
C CYS A 102 13.80 -21.09 -11.60
N PRO A 103 14.69 -22.02 -11.24
CA PRO A 103 14.32 -23.32 -10.70
C PRO A 103 13.85 -23.19 -9.25
N SER A 104 12.61 -23.60 -9.00
CA SER A 104 12.01 -23.68 -7.67
C SER A 104 12.39 -25.02 -7.00
N THR A 105 13.35 -24.99 -6.08
CA THR A 105 13.53 -26.05 -5.06
C THR A 105 12.63 -25.75 -3.85
N PRO A 106 11.84 -26.71 -3.36
CA PRO A 106 10.85 -26.49 -2.32
C PRO A 106 11.43 -26.82 -0.93
N GLU A 107 12.12 -25.89 -0.26
CA GLU A 107 12.49 -26.12 1.16
C GLU A 107 12.74 -24.88 2.03
N ALA A 108 12.21 -23.70 1.66
CA ALA A 108 12.30 -22.51 2.52
C ALA A 108 11.04 -21.64 2.43
N ALA A 109 9.86 -22.27 2.61
CA ALA A 109 8.56 -21.61 2.50
C ALA A 109 8.06 -20.93 3.79
N ASP A 110 8.84 -20.98 4.88
CA ASP A 110 8.54 -20.27 6.10
C ASP A 110 9.58 -19.17 6.33
N ILE A 111 9.10 -17.93 6.43
CA ILE A 111 9.87 -16.72 6.76
C ILE A 111 10.82 -16.25 5.66
N ALA A 112 10.28 -15.96 4.49
CA ALA A 112 10.89 -14.97 3.60
C ALA A 112 9.76 -14.07 3.11
N VAL A 113 9.82 -12.78 3.45
CA VAL A 113 9.07 -11.73 2.75
C VAL A 113 9.45 -11.89 1.28
N ALA A 114 8.55 -12.52 0.51
CA ALA A 114 8.79 -12.76 -0.90
C ALA A 114 9.06 -11.40 -1.53
N SER A 115 10.31 -11.18 -1.92
CA SER A 115 10.77 -9.94 -2.51
C SER A 115 9.87 -9.64 -3.71
N VAL A 116 9.04 -8.60 -3.59
CA VAL A 116 8.06 -8.22 -4.62
C VAL A 116 8.76 -7.82 -5.93
N SER A 117 10.08 -7.53 -5.86
CA SER A 117 10.92 -7.13 -6.99
C SER A 117 11.22 -8.22 -8.03
N THR A 118 10.89 -9.51 -7.82
CA THR A 118 11.19 -10.58 -8.79
C THR A 118 10.06 -10.93 -9.77
N LEU A 119 8.93 -10.21 -9.76
CA LEU A 119 7.68 -10.79 -10.27
C LEU A 119 7.19 -10.40 -11.67
N LEU A 120 7.81 -9.50 -12.44
CA LEU A 120 7.22 -9.11 -13.73
C LEU A 120 8.26 -8.91 -14.86
N PRO A 121 8.22 -9.72 -15.93
CA PRO A 121 8.83 -9.39 -17.21
C PRO A 121 7.89 -8.41 -17.93
N LEU A 122 8.15 -7.12 -17.79
CA LEU A 122 7.29 -6.04 -18.29
C LEU A 122 7.74 -5.62 -19.70
N SER A 123 7.33 -6.38 -20.71
CA SER A 123 7.40 -5.93 -22.11
C SER A 123 6.34 -6.64 -22.96
N GLY A 124 5.19 -5.99 -23.17
CA GLY A 124 4.13 -6.50 -24.03
C GLY A 124 3.33 -5.43 -24.77
N PRO A 125 2.50 -5.82 -25.77
CA PRO A 125 1.64 -4.92 -26.56
C PRO A 125 0.74 -4.03 -25.68
N TRP A 126 0.22 -2.91 -26.20
CA TRP A 126 -0.50 -1.87 -25.43
C TRP A 126 -1.66 -2.36 -24.51
N MET A 127 -2.32 -3.48 -24.84
CA MET A 127 -3.30 -4.13 -23.94
C MET A 127 -2.66 -4.82 -22.73
N VAL A 128 -1.45 -5.36 -22.88
CA VAL A 128 -0.59 -5.87 -21.81
C VAL A 128 -0.08 -4.70 -20.96
N ALA A 129 0.33 -3.58 -21.59
CA ALA A 129 0.76 -2.39 -20.87
C ALA A 129 -0.29 -1.83 -19.90
N ASN A 130 -1.59 -1.80 -20.27
CA ASN A 130 -2.67 -1.39 -19.36
C ASN A 130 -2.92 -2.39 -18.21
N SER A 131 -2.76 -3.69 -18.46
CA SER A 131 -2.82 -4.69 -17.39
C SER A 131 -1.62 -4.56 -16.45
N GLU A 132 -0.45 -4.22 -16.98
CA GLU A 132 0.79 -4.01 -16.25
C GLU A 132 0.78 -2.70 -15.44
N THR A 133 0.20 -1.61 -15.96
CA THR A 133 0.05 -0.35 -15.21
C THR A 133 -0.92 -0.52 -14.04
N LEU A 134 -2.04 -1.22 -14.25
CA LEU A 134 -3.01 -1.53 -13.20
C LEU A 134 -2.40 -2.49 -12.17
N ALA A 135 -1.67 -3.52 -12.60
CA ALA A 135 -0.96 -4.43 -11.71
C ALA A 135 0.10 -3.70 -10.87
N ALA A 136 0.94 -2.85 -11.49
CA ALA A 136 1.92 -2.04 -10.77
C ALA A 136 1.24 -1.09 -9.77
N SER A 137 0.11 -0.49 -10.13
CA SER A 137 -0.70 0.33 -9.22
C SER A 137 -1.24 -0.47 -8.03
N MET A 138 -1.77 -1.68 -8.26
CA MET A 138 -2.25 -2.57 -7.21
C MET A 138 -1.12 -3.02 -6.28
N VAL A 139 0.03 -3.42 -6.83
CA VAL A 139 1.24 -3.77 -6.06
C VAL A 139 1.71 -2.60 -5.21
N SER A 140 1.69 -1.38 -5.77
CA SER A 140 2.04 -0.16 -5.06
C SER A 140 1.09 0.11 -3.88
N ILE A 141 -0.24 0.01 -4.10
CA ILE A 141 -1.26 0.21 -3.04
C ILE A 141 -1.14 -0.87 -1.96
N TYR A 142 -0.95 -2.13 -2.37
CA TYR A 142 -0.74 -3.27 -1.48
C TYR A 142 0.49 -3.04 -0.58
N SER A 143 1.60 -2.60 -1.17
CA SER A 143 2.85 -2.34 -0.46
C SER A 143 2.70 -1.15 0.50
N ALA A 144 2.06 -0.07 0.06
CA ALA A 144 1.76 1.08 0.92
C ALA A 144 0.84 0.71 2.11
N SER A 145 -0.15 -0.16 1.87
CA SER A 145 -1.03 -0.67 2.92
C SER A 145 -0.24 -1.46 3.98
N HIS A 146 0.72 -2.28 3.55
CA HIS A 146 1.64 -2.97 4.45
C HIS A 146 2.53 -2.01 5.24
N ILE A 147 3.07 -0.96 4.62
CA ILE A 147 3.87 0.06 5.32
C ILE A 147 3.07 0.66 6.47
N ILE A 148 1.80 1.01 6.25
CA ILE A 148 0.92 1.55 7.31
C ILE A 148 0.76 0.55 8.46
N LEU A 149 0.40 -0.70 8.15
CA LEU A 149 0.13 -1.73 9.16
C LEU A 149 1.40 -2.10 9.94
N HIS A 150 2.53 -2.29 9.25
CA HIS A 150 3.80 -2.57 9.91
C HIS A 150 4.33 -1.39 10.72
N THR A 151 4.08 -0.15 10.31
CA THR A 151 4.42 1.02 11.15
C THR A 151 3.62 1.02 12.45
N ILE A 152 2.32 0.69 12.38
CA ILE A 152 1.47 0.60 13.57
C ILE A 152 2.00 -0.49 14.51
N LEU A 153 2.26 -1.68 13.97
CA LEU A 153 2.78 -2.81 14.74
C LEU A 153 4.17 -2.49 15.32
N PHE A 154 5.05 -1.86 14.55
CA PHE A 154 6.37 -1.40 14.99
C PHE A 154 6.27 -0.48 16.23
N ILE A 155 5.39 0.53 16.21
CA ILE A 155 5.20 1.44 17.35
C ILE A 155 4.67 0.70 18.58
N ILE A 156 3.80 -0.29 18.37
CA ILE A 156 3.29 -1.14 19.46
C ILE A 156 4.41 -2.02 20.02
N SER A 157 5.25 -2.62 19.18
CA SER A 157 6.40 -3.43 19.58
C SER A 157 7.42 -2.62 20.37
N LEU A 158 7.72 -1.38 19.94
CA LEU A 158 8.61 -0.46 20.68
C LEU A 158 8.06 -0.07 22.06
N SER A 159 6.74 -0.12 22.24
CA SER A 159 6.10 0.21 23.52
C SER A 159 6.18 -0.92 24.55
N ARG A 160 6.64 -2.11 24.16
CA ARG A 160 6.74 -3.27 25.06
C ARG A 160 8.05 -3.20 25.86
N PRO A 161 8.05 -3.65 27.13
CA PRO A 161 9.29 -3.75 27.89
C PRO A 161 10.28 -4.66 27.15
N PRO A 162 11.61 -4.40 27.23
CA PRO A 162 12.65 -5.03 26.41
C PRO A 162 12.93 -6.53 26.71
N ASN A 163 11.93 -7.30 27.15
CA ASN A 163 12.08 -8.70 27.49
C ASN A 163 10.90 -9.52 26.98
N VAL A 164 11.03 -10.08 25.78
CA VAL A 164 10.88 -11.53 25.50
C VAL A 164 11.59 -11.74 24.16
N MET A 165 12.83 -12.22 24.21
CA MET A 165 13.51 -12.74 23.02
C MET A 165 12.67 -13.94 22.55
N GLY A 166 11.97 -13.79 21.43
CA GLY A 166 11.28 -14.91 20.79
C GLY A 166 12.29 -16.00 20.47
N LEU A 167 11.86 -17.26 20.49
CA LEU A 167 12.67 -18.47 20.25
C LEU A 167 13.46 -18.46 18.93
N GLU A 168 13.27 -17.47 18.05
CA GLU A 168 13.91 -17.33 16.74
C GLU A 168 14.98 -16.22 16.66
N GLY A 169 15.32 -15.55 17.76
CA GLY A 169 16.45 -14.59 17.80
C GLY A 169 16.21 -13.25 17.05
N GLN A 170 15.13 -13.13 16.28
CA GLN A 170 14.73 -11.88 15.63
C GLN A 170 13.72 -11.11 16.50
N SER A 171 14.00 -9.84 16.81
CA SER A 171 13.03 -9.01 17.53
C SER A 171 11.84 -8.70 16.63
N ALA A 172 10.61 -8.66 17.19
CA ALA A 172 9.42 -8.22 16.46
C ALA A 172 9.61 -6.81 15.85
N VAL A 173 10.44 -5.99 16.49
CA VAL A 173 10.85 -4.66 15.99
C VAL A 173 11.62 -4.80 14.67
N ASP A 174 12.59 -5.70 14.59
CA ASP A 174 13.40 -5.92 13.38
C ASP A 174 12.54 -6.45 12.23
N THR A 175 11.61 -7.36 12.53
CA THR A 175 10.69 -7.91 11.53
C THR A 175 9.84 -6.81 10.88
N HIS A 176 9.27 -5.91 11.68
CA HIS A 176 8.48 -4.80 11.15
C HIS A 176 9.34 -3.77 10.43
N GLN A 177 10.56 -3.52 10.90
CA GLN A 177 11.51 -2.64 10.22
C GLN A 177 11.91 -3.18 8.85
N ALA A 178 12.30 -4.45 8.76
CA ALA A 178 12.64 -5.11 7.51
C ALA A 178 11.45 -5.10 6.54
N ALA A 179 10.23 -5.35 7.04
CA ALA A 179 9.03 -5.29 6.22
C ALA A 179 8.76 -3.89 5.66
N ILE A 180 8.84 -2.83 6.49
CA ILE A 180 8.64 -1.45 6.03
C ILE A 180 9.63 -1.09 4.92
N SER A 181 10.91 -1.42 5.10
CA SER A 181 11.94 -1.16 4.08
C SER A 181 11.68 -1.94 2.79
N ALA A 182 11.34 -3.23 2.87
CA ALA A 182 11.03 -4.06 1.70
C ALA A 182 9.82 -3.53 0.92
N TYR A 183 8.75 -3.14 1.61
CA TYR A 183 7.57 -2.58 0.95
C TYR A 183 7.80 -1.17 0.41
N ALA A 184 8.66 -0.36 1.04
CA ALA A 184 9.07 0.93 0.49
C ALA A 184 9.79 0.76 -0.86
N THR A 185 10.72 -0.19 -0.95
CA THR A 185 11.38 -0.54 -2.22
C THR A 185 10.37 -0.99 -3.27
N SER A 186 9.43 -1.87 -2.91
CA SER A 186 8.36 -2.32 -3.81
C SER A 186 7.51 -1.15 -4.36
N VAL A 187 7.20 -0.16 -3.52
CA VAL A 187 6.49 1.06 -3.97
C VAL A 187 7.35 1.85 -4.96
N PHE A 188 8.66 1.99 -4.72
CA PHE A 188 9.56 2.66 -5.65
C PHE A 188 9.67 1.91 -6.98
N ASP A 189 9.86 0.59 -6.97
CA ASP A 189 9.92 -0.24 -8.17
C ASP A 189 8.66 -0.07 -9.03
N ALA A 190 7.48 -0.16 -8.40
CA ALA A 190 6.21 0.05 -9.07
C ALA A 190 6.07 1.48 -9.61
N SER A 191 6.56 2.47 -8.89
CA SER A 191 6.44 3.88 -9.27
C SER A 191 7.40 4.27 -10.38
N LEU A 192 8.62 3.73 -10.39
CA LEU A 192 9.60 3.90 -11.46
C LEU A 192 9.10 3.23 -12.75
N TYR A 193 8.51 2.04 -12.64
CA TYR A 193 7.87 1.40 -13.77
C TYR A 193 6.75 2.29 -14.36
N LEU A 194 5.87 2.81 -13.51
CA LEU A 194 4.82 3.72 -13.92
C LEU A 194 5.40 5.00 -14.54
N ASP A 195 6.48 5.58 -14.02
CA ASP A 195 7.13 6.77 -14.59
C ASP A 195 7.72 6.47 -15.99
N MET A 196 8.35 5.30 -16.16
CA MET A 196 8.97 4.87 -17.41
C MET A 196 7.95 4.70 -18.55
N ILE A 197 6.79 4.13 -18.26
CA ILE A 197 5.77 3.84 -19.28
C ILE A 197 4.86 5.04 -19.61
N ASN A 198 5.08 6.19 -18.95
CA ASN A 198 4.36 7.46 -19.16
C ASN A 198 2.83 7.26 -19.26
N PRO A 199 2.17 6.96 -18.14
CA PRO A 199 0.91 6.27 -18.19
C PRO A 199 -0.21 7.29 -18.46
N PHE A 200 -1.13 6.92 -19.35
CA PHE A 200 -2.24 7.77 -19.78
C PHE A 200 -3.36 7.80 -18.71
N CYS A 201 -4.23 8.81 -18.75
CA CYS A 201 -5.50 8.82 -17.99
C CYS A 201 -5.41 8.71 -16.45
N GLY A 202 -4.44 9.39 -15.80
CA GLY A 202 -4.45 9.56 -14.34
C GLY A 202 -3.83 8.41 -13.54
N ASP A 203 -3.12 7.50 -14.19
CA ASP A 203 -2.38 6.42 -13.52
C ASP A 203 -1.27 6.94 -12.57
N ALA A 204 -0.64 8.08 -12.87
CA ALA A 204 0.27 8.75 -11.93
C ALA A 204 -0.43 9.17 -10.61
N VAL A 205 -1.75 9.47 -10.65
CA VAL A 205 -2.55 9.75 -9.45
C VAL A 205 -2.75 8.46 -8.63
N ARG A 206 -2.78 7.30 -9.27
CA ARG A 206 -2.98 6.00 -8.60
C ARG A 206 -1.78 5.59 -7.74
N ALA A 207 -0.56 5.90 -8.17
CA ALA A 207 0.65 5.66 -7.37
C ALA A 207 1.00 6.80 -6.39
N SER A 208 0.42 7.99 -6.59
CA SER A 208 0.66 9.15 -5.71
C SER A 208 0.30 8.86 -4.25
N PHE A 209 -0.76 8.07 -4.02
CA PHE A 209 -1.11 7.61 -2.67
C PHE A 209 0.06 6.83 -2.04
N SER A 210 0.57 5.83 -2.72
CA SER A 210 1.61 4.94 -2.21
C SER A 210 2.94 5.66 -1.96
N ILE A 211 3.36 6.52 -2.88
CA ILE A 211 4.57 7.33 -2.68
C ILE A 211 4.39 8.33 -1.53
N ASN A 212 3.18 8.89 -1.35
CA ASN A 212 2.89 9.72 -0.18
C ASN A 212 3.02 8.92 1.14
N ILE A 213 2.59 7.65 1.17
CA ILE A 213 2.83 6.77 2.31
C ILE A 213 4.34 6.58 2.56
N VAL A 214 5.14 6.28 1.54
CA VAL A 214 6.60 6.16 1.66
C VAL A 214 7.21 7.46 2.20
N SER A 215 6.82 8.63 1.68
CA SER A 215 7.33 9.93 2.13
C SER A 215 7.07 10.24 3.61
N GLN A 216 6.07 9.59 4.20
CA GLN A 216 5.66 9.77 5.60
C GLN A 216 6.24 8.71 6.53
N PHE A 217 6.38 7.47 6.05
CA PHE A 217 6.59 6.28 6.89
C PHE A 217 7.84 5.46 6.55
N ALA A 218 8.55 5.75 5.47
CA ALA A 218 9.85 5.11 5.24
C ALA A 218 10.80 5.42 6.40
N LEU A 219 11.61 4.42 6.76
CA LEU A 219 12.51 4.51 7.90
C LEU A 219 13.75 5.34 7.58
N GLU A 220 14.18 5.33 6.32
CA GLU A 220 15.35 6.05 5.85
C GLU A 220 14.98 7.45 5.34
N ASP A 221 15.75 8.46 5.74
CA ASP A 221 15.53 9.86 5.34
C ASP A 221 15.70 10.04 3.83
N SER A 222 16.68 9.34 3.24
CA SER A 222 16.91 9.29 1.79
C SER A 222 15.65 8.85 1.03
N GLN A 223 15.03 7.75 1.44
CA GLN A 223 13.79 7.24 0.85
C GLN A 223 12.64 8.24 1.02
N ARG A 224 12.52 8.88 2.19
CA ARG A 224 11.48 9.90 2.40
C ARG A 224 11.67 11.12 1.50
N ASP A 225 12.89 11.58 1.33
CA ASP A 225 13.21 12.73 0.49
C ASP A 225 13.05 12.43 -1.00
N GLU A 226 13.48 11.25 -1.43
CA GLU A 226 13.26 10.78 -2.80
C GLU A 226 11.77 10.67 -3.14
N ALA A 227 10.96 10.11 -2.24
CA ALA A 227 9.51 10.06 -2.40
C ALA A 227 8.88 11.46 -2.52
N ARG A 228 9.35 12.44 -1.72
CA ARG A 228 8.89 13.84 -1.83
C ARG A 228 9.28 14.46 -3.17
N GLN A 229 10.49 14.20 -3.65
CA GLN A 229 10.94 14.70 -4.96
C GLN A 229 10.09 14.11 -6.09
N LEU A 230 9.78 12.81 -6.05
CA LEU A 230 8.92 12.16 -7.03
C LEU A 230 7.50 12.76 -7.03
N LEU A 231 6.89 12.96 -5.85
CA LEU A 231 5.58 13.62 -5.75
C LEU A 231 5.60 15.05 -6.30
N ASN A 232 6.67 15.80 -6.05
CA ASN A 232 6.80 17.15 -6.59
C ASN A 232 6.87 17.15 -8.11
N ARG A 233 7.61 16.21 -8.71
CA ARG A 233 7.68 16.04 -10.18
C ARG A 233 6.29 15.75 -10.77
N TRP A 234 5.55 14.81 -10.20
CA TRP A 234 4.21 14.46 -10.67
C TRP A 234 3.18 15.59 -10.48
N ASN A 235 3.29 16.37 -9.40
CA ASN A 235 2.45 17.55 -9.17
C ASN A 235 2.68 18.68 -10.18
N VAL A 236 3.92 18.82 -10.69
CA VAL A 236 4.24 19.81 -11.74
C VAL A 236 3.60 19.39 -13.07
N TRP A 237 3.63 18.10 -13.42
CA TRP A 237 2.96 17.60 -14.64
C TRP A 237 1.44 17.77 -14.59
N SER A 238 0.81 17.58 -13.43
CA SER A 238 -0.62 17.80 -13.24
C SER A 238 -1.06 19.26 -13.44
N ARG A 239 -0.18 20.22 -13.10
CA ARG A 239 -0.43 21.67 -13.28
C ARG A 239 0.03 22.23 -14.62
N GLY A 240 0.83 21.47 -15.36
CA GLY A 240 1.55 21.93 -16.55
C GLY A 240 0.95 21.51 -17.88
N SER A 241 -0.34 21.19 -17.99
CA SER A 241 -0.97 21.02 -19.32
C SER A 241 -1.18 22.40 -19.93
N PRO A 242 -0.41 22.80 -20.97
CA PRO A 242 -0.68 24.04 -21.68
C PRO A 242 -1.98 23.86 -22.44
N HIS A 243 -2.79 24.91 -22.45
CA HIS A 243 -3.92 25.11 -23.34
C HIS A 243 -3.76 24.36 -24.68
N PHE A 244 -4.66 23.41 -24.94
CA PHE A 244 -5.10 23.19 -26.33
C PHE A 244 -5.75 24.51 -26.75
N SER A 245 -4.94 25.41 -27.32
CA SER A 245 -5.43 26.53 -28.10
C SER A 245 -6.13 25.92 -29.32
N GLU A 246 -7.45 26.09 -29.37
CA GLU A 246 -8.20 26.06 -30.61
C GLU A 246 -7.46 26.90 -31.65
N SER A 247 -7.16 26.28 -32.78
CA SER A 247 -6.82 26.99 -34.00
C SER A 247 -7.66 26.38 -35.12
N THR A 248 -8.76 27.08 -35.40
CA THR A 248 -9.42 27.34 -36.70
C THR A 248 -9.43 26.24 -37.76
#